data_AF-A0A0M0TBV5-F1
#
_entry.id   AF-A0A0M0TBV5-F1
#
_cell.length_a   1.000
_cell.length_b   1.000
_cell.length_c   1.000
_cell.angle_alpha   90.00
_cell.angle_beta   90.00
_cell.angle_gamma   90.00
#
_symmetry.space_group_name_H-M   'P 1'
#
loop_
_entity.id
_entity.type
_entity.pdbx_description
1 polymer ?
#
loop_
_entity_poly.entity_id
_entity_poly.type
_entity_poly.pdbx_seq_one_letter_code
_entity_poly.pdbx_strand_id
1 'polypeptide(L)' 'MSNTNLPRGNKQIAFRVEPQLEQAMREAMKIDGDESISAWIKRIIRKELQSRGIEQ' A
#
# COMPACT_ATOMS: atom_id res chain seq x y z
N MET A 1 14.35 -18.92 -1.09
CA MET A 1 13.24 -18.33 -1.86
C MET A 1 11.96 -18.60 -1.09
N SER A 2 11.40 -17.60 -0.41
CA SER A 2 10.22 -17.79 0.42
C SER A 2 8.97 -17.60 -0.43
N ASN A 3 8.37 -18.71 -0.89
CA ASN A 3 7.05 -18.71 -1.52
C ASN A 3 6.00 -18.56 -0.41
N THR A 4 5.63 -17.32 -0.10
CA THR A 4 4.49 -17.04 0.78
C THR A 4 3.20 -17.29 -0.01
N ASN A 5 2.53 -18.42 0.24
CA ASN A 5 1.21 -18.69 -0.30
C ASN A 5 0.23 -17.62 0.20
N LEU A 6 -0.17 -16.67 -0.67
CA LEU A 6 -1.26 -15.76 -0.33
C LEU A 6 -2.59 -16.53 -0.26
N PRO A 7 -3.52 -16.11 0.62
CA PRO A 7 -4.88 -16.62 0.62
C PRO A 7 -5.47 -16.55 -0.79
N ARG A 8 -6.09 -17.65 -1.25
CA ARG A 8 -6.71 -17.76 -2.58
C ARG A 8 -7.70 -16.61 -2.77
N GLY A 9 -7.29 -15.56 -3.49
CA GLY A 9 -8.09 -14.35 -3.75
C GLY A 9 -7.26 -13.06 -3.83
N ASN A 10 -6.16 -12.95 -3.07
CA ASN A 10 -5.33 -11.74 -3.09
C ASN A 10 -4.31 -11.78 -4.22
N LYS A 11 -4.39 -10.84 -5.16
CA LYS A 11 -3.37 -10.64 -6.19
C LYS A 11 -2.21 -9.84 -5.63
N GLN A 12 -0.98 -10.31 -5.81
CA GLN A 12 0.21 -9.48 -5.59
C GLN A 12 0.37 -8.50 -6.75
N ILE A 13 0.67 -7.24 -6.44
CA ILE A 13 1.04 -6.22 -7.42
C ILE A 13 2.48 -5.84 -7.14
N ALA A 14 3.35 -6.00 -8.13
CA ALA A 14 4.73 -5.52 -8.02
C ALA A 14 4.73 -3.99 -8.13
N PHE A 15 5.19 -3.31 -7.09
CA PHE A 15 5.25 -1.85 -7.03
C PHE A 15 6.71 -1.40 -7.02
N ARG A 16 7.15 -0.77 -8.11
CA ARG A 16 8.51 -0.20 -8.22
C ARG A 16 8.40 1.29 -7.91
N VAL A 17 9.24 1.75 -6.99
CA VAL A 17 9.35 3.16 -6.63
C VAL A 17 10.81 3.56 -6.53
N GLU A 18 11.06 4.85 -6.74
CA GLU A 18 12.38 5.43 -6.52
C GLU A 18 12.70 5.47 -5.02
N PRO A 19 13.99 5.40 -4.62
CA PRO A 19 14.38 5.36 -3.21
C PRO A 19 13.87 6.55 -2.39
N GLN A 20 13.84 7.74 -2.98
CA GLN A 20 13.37 8.96 -2.31
C GLN A 20 11.86 8.88 -2.02
N LEU A 21 11.10 8.35 -2.97
CA LEU A 21 9.66 8.12 -2.79
C LEU A 21 9.41 7.06 -1.71
N GLU A 22 10.17 5.96 -1.71
CA GLU A 22 10.06 4.94 -0.65
C GLU A 22 10.30 5.54 0.75
N GLN A 23 11.32 6.38 0.89
CA GLN A 23 11.62 7.04 2.16
C GLN A 23 10.48 7.94 2.61
N ALA A 24 9.94 8.78 1.73
CA ALA A 24 8.81 9.65 2.03
C ALA A 24 7.55 8.85 2.44
N MET A 25 7.28 7.74 1.74
CA MET A 25 6.17 6.85 2.09
C MET A 25 6.33 6.24 3.49
N ARG A 26 7.55 5.81 3.85
CA ARG A 26 7.85 5.24 5.17
C ARG A 26 7.70 6.27 6.29
N GLU A 27 8.08 7.51 6.05
CA GLU A 27 7.90 8.60 7.00
C GLU A 27 6.43 8.93 7.21
N ALA A 28 5.67 9.10 6.12
CA ALA A 28 4.24 9.34 6.18
C ALA A 28 3.48 8.18 6.89
N MET A 29 3.84 6.93 6.59
CA MET A 29 3.31 5.75 7.28
C MET A 29 3.51 5.81 8.80
N LYS A 30 4.70 6.23 9.26
CA LYS A 30 4.99 6.37 10.69
C LYS A 30 4.17 7.49 11.33
N ILE A 31 4.06 8.64 10.64
CA ILE A 31 3.26 9.79 11.11
C ILE A 31 1.78 9.39 11.24
N ASP A 32 1.27 8.63 10.26
CA ASP A 32 -0.12 8.18 10.24
C ASP A 32 -0.39 6.99 11.19
N GLY A 33 0.65 6.37 11.75
CA GLY A 33 0.53 5.24 12.69
C GLY A 33 0.14 3.91 12.04
N ASP A 34 0.29 3.76 10.72
CA ASP A 34 -0.04 2.52 10.01
C ASP A 34 1.00 1.41 10.30
N GLU A 35 0.53 0.19 10.55
CA GLU A 35 1.37 -0.96 10.92
C GLU A 35 2.33 -1.42 9.81
N SER A 36 2.03 -1.12 8.56
CA SER A 36 2.86 -1.50 7.41
C SER A 36 2.63 -0.58 6.21
N ILE A 37 3.63 -0.53 5.33
CA ILE A 37 3.54 0.27 4.11
C ILE A 37 2.40 -0.24 3.20
N SER A 38 2.10 -1.54 3.23
CA SER A 38 0.98 -2.11 2.49
C SER A 38 -0.37 -1.63 3.05
N ALA A 39 -0.52 -1.56 4.37
CA ALA A 39 -1.73 -1.02 5.01
C ALA A 39 -1.90 0.47 4.64
N TRP A 40 -0.83 1.25 4.76
CA TRP A 40 -0.81 2.67 4.42
C TRP A 40 -1.17 2.90 2.95
N ILE A 41 -0.52 2.20 2.00
CA ILE A 41 -0.82 2.30 0.56
C ILE A 41 -2.28 1.95 0.28
N LYS A 42 -2.80 0.85 0.85
CA LYS A 42 -4.22 0.47 0.67
C LYS A 42 -5.16 1.57 1.15
N ARG A 43 -4.86 2.22 2.28
CA ARG A 43 -5.65 3.34 2.81
C ARG A 43 -5.61 4.55 1.89
N ILE A 44 -4.43 4.94 1.40
CA ILE A 44 -4.28 6.07 0.47
C ILE A 44 -5.02 5.80 -0.84
N ILE A 45 -4.86 4.61 -1.42
CA ILE A 45 -5.56 4.22 -2.65
C ILE A 45 -7.07 4.22 -2.44
N ARG A 46 -7.59 3.65 -1.34
CA ARG A 46 -9.04 3.67 -1.06
C ARG A 46 -9.58 5.09 -0.93
N LYS A 47 -8.87 5.99 -0.24
CA LYS A 47 -9.26 7.41 -0.15
C LYS A 47 -9.32 8.07 -1.53
N GLU A 48 -8.34 7.79 -2.39
CA GLU A 48 -8.30 8.33 -3.76
C GLU A 48 -9.38 7.73 -4.67
N LEU A 49 -9.70 6.45 -4.53
CA LEU A 49 -10.79 5.84 -5.29
C LEU A 49 -12.15 6.39 -4.84
N GLN A 50 -12.34 6.55 -3.53
CA GLN A 50 -13.55 7.13 -2.96
C GLN A 50 -13.75 8.58 -3.43
N SER A 51 -12.69 9.40 -3.46
CA SER A 51 -12.78 10.80 -3.94
C SER A 51 -13.20 10.88 -5.41
N ARG A 52 -12.94 9.83 -6.19
CA ARG A 52 -13.35 9.67 -7.60
C ARG A 52 -14.69 8.97 -7.79
N GLY A 53 -15.39 8.59 -6.71
CA GLY A 53 -16.65 7.85 -6.77
C GLY A 53 -16.50 6.38 -7.20
N ILE A 54 -15.32 5.79 -7.05
CA ILE A 54 -15.05 4.38 -7.34
C ILE A 54 -15.14 3.62 -6.02
N GLU A 55 -16.27 2.94 -5.78
CA GLU A 55 -16.51 2.16 -4.56
C GLU A 55 -15.78 0.81 -4.61
N GLN A 56 -15.08 0.46 -3.52
CA GLN A 56 -14.42 -0.83 -3.28
C GLN A 56 -14.63 -1.31 -1.86
#